data_AF-A0AAN8XD00-F1
#
_entry.id   AF-A0AAN8XD00-F1
#
_cell.length_a   1.000
_cell.length_b   1.000
_cell.length_c   1.000
_cell.angle_alpha   90.00
_cell.angle_beta   90.00
_cell.angle_gamma   90.00
#
_symmetry.space_group_name_H-M   'P 1'
#
loop_
_entity.id
_entity.type
_entity.pdbx_description
1 polymer ?
#
loop_
_entity_poly.entity_id
_entity_poly.type
_entity_poly.pdbx_seq_one_letter_code
_entity_poly.pdbx_strand_id
1 'polypeptide(L)'
;CIFSFKDEPFTSYMPESLFNISRFLMHELMAAQPDGISKFSTMYTLAKQARNLEAYKLARYVLDKLQTLRIPPRFQEDVELAALKIRAKPFHDNEEHQPLCYRCSTTNPLVNNNGNQCVNCCHPFVYSFFSFEILPVVEFVLEEDITDEEAVRLIQQSGLGGGTDQEDIPKVEDEKEDKRWKQTESGNAQALTLDGSPSPSPGDDPFTTNLLSFY
;
A
#
# COMPACT_ATOMS: atom_id res chain seq x y z
N CYS A 1 0.72 -19.17 -13.27
CA CYS A 1 1.26 -18.83 -11.93
C CYS A 1 0.68 -19.71 -10.83
N ILE A 2 -0.62 -19.61 -10.47
CA ILE A 2 -1.23 -20.39 -9.36
C ILE A 2 -1.15 -21.90 -9.58
N PHE A 3 -1.51 -22.38 -10.78
CA PHE A 3 -1.46 -23.81 -11.10
C PHE A 3 -0.03 -24.35 -10.96
N SER A 4 0.94 -23.65 -11.55
CA SER A 4 2.37 -23.99 -11.44
C SER A 4 2.86 -23.99 -9.99
N PHE A 5 2.49 -22.99 -9.17
CA PHE A 5 2.89 -22.92 -7.76
C PHE A 5 2.30 -24.05 -6.90
N LYS A 6 1.14 -24.59 -7.26
CA LYS A 6 0.59 -25.78 -6.58
C LYS A 6 1.47 -27.00 -6.81
N ASP A 7 2.02 -27.14 -8.02
CA ASP A 7 2.75 -28.34 -8.44
C ASP A 7 4.26 -28.23 -8.20
N GLU A 8 4.81 -27.00 -8.18
CA GLU A 8 6.22 -26.71 -7.95
C GLU A 8 6.42 -25.88 -6.66
N PRO A 9 7.25 -26.33 -5.70
CA PRO A 9 7.42 -25.66 -4.41
C PRO A 9 8.20 -24.34 -4.50
N PHE A 10 8.93 -24.13 -5.59
CA PHE A 10 9.72 -22.94 -5.85
C PHE A 10 9.12 -22.16 -7.00
N THR A 11 9.11 -20.84 -6.87
CA THR A 11 8.55 -19.95 -7.86
C THR A 11 9.38 -18.67 -7.92
N SER A 12 9.55 -18.11 -9.10
CA SER A 12 10.20 -16.82 -9.29
C SER A 12 9.30 -15.64 -8.89
N TYR A 13 8.02 -15.88 -8.60
CA TYR A 13 7.09 -14.83 -8.19
C TYR A 13 7.24 -14.48 -6.71
N MET A 14 7.14 -13.19 -6.41
CA MET A 14 7.09 -12.69 -5.03
C MET A 14 5.84 -13.22 -4.31
N PRO A 15 5.92 -13.57 -3.01
CA PRO A 15 4.77 -14.03 -2.22
C PRO A 15 3.55 -13.11 -2.30
N GLU A 16 3.79 -11.80 -2.34
CA GLU A 16 2.79 -10.74 -2.44
C GLU A 16 2.04 -10.80 -3.77
N SER A 17 2.74 -11.05 -4.87
CA SER A 17 2.09 -11.21 -6.18
C SER A 17 1.17 -12.43 -6.18
N LEU A 18 1.60 -13.57 -5.63
CA LEU A 18 0.74 -14.75 -5.52
C LEU A 18 -0.47 -14.52 -4.60
N PHE A 19 -0.26 -13.81 -3.50
CA PHE A 19 -1.33 -13.38 -2.61
C PHE A 19 -2.35 -12.51 -3.35
N ASN A 20 -1.90 -11.48 -4.05
CA ASN A 20 -2.73 -10.55 -4.79
C ASN A 20 -3.52 -11.22 -5.92
N ILE A 21 -2.85 -12.04 -6.74
CA ILE A 21 -3.48 -12.81 -7.81
C ILE A 21 -4.58 -13.73 -7.24
N SER A 22 -4.24 -14.49 -6.19
CA SER A 22 -5.18 -15.45 -5.61
C SER A 22 -6.34 -14.77 -4.88
N ARG A 23 -6.14 -13.58 -4.30
CA ARG A 23 -7.19 -12.76 -3.70
C ARG A 23 -8.13 -12.17 -4.75
N PHE A 24 -7.59 -11.62 -5.83
CA PHE A 24 -8.37 -11.15 -6.97
C PHE A 24 -9.26 -12.28 -7.51
N LEU A 25 -8.66 -13.44 -7.80
CA LEU A 25 -9.39 -14.60 -8.30
C LEU A 25 -10.40 -15.15 -7.30
N MET A 26 -10.12 -15.10 -5.99
CA MET A 26 -11.10 -15.51 -4.98
C MET A 26 -12.40 -14.70 -5.13
N HIS A 27 -12.30 -13.38 -5.28
CA HIS A 27 -13.46 -12.51 -5.48
C HIS A 27 -14.15 -12.73 -6.83
N GLU A 28 -13.40 -12.91 -7.92
CA GLU A 28 -13.99 -13.24 -9.24
C GLU A 28 -14.77 -14.57 -9.18
N LEU A 29 -14.22 -15.58 -8.50
CA LEU A 29 -14.82 -16.91 -8.30
C LEU A 29 -16.06 -16.89 -7.39
N MET A 30 -16.37 -15.77 -6.73
CA MET A 30 -17.63 -15.58 -6.01
C MET A 30 -18.75 -15.17 -6.96
N ALA A 31 -18.44 -14.42 -8.02
CA ALA A 31 -19.41 -13.96 -9.00
C ALA A 31 -19.69 -14.99 -10.09
N ALA A 32 -18.64 -15.60 -10.64
CA ALA A 32 -18.75 -16.59 -11.72
C ALA A 32 -17.65 -17.65 -11.63
N GLN A 33 -17.93 -18.86 -12.10
CA GLN A 33 -16.94 -19.92 -12.21
C GLN A 33 -16.48 -20.03 -13.68
N PRO A 34 -15.33 -19.47 -14.06
CA PRO A 34 -14.78 -19.61 -15.40
C PRO A 34 -14.20 -21.02 -15.59
N ASP A 35 -14.26 -21.48 -16.83
CA ASP A 35 -13.72 -22.78 -17.23
C ASP A 35 -12.18 -22.78 -17.12
N GLY A 36 -11.62 -23.89 -16.64
CA GLY A 36 -10.17 -24.07 -16.52
C GLY A 36 -9.53 -23.49 -15.25
N ILE A 37 -10.25 -22.74 -14.42
CA ILE A 37 -9.72 -22.23 -13.14
C ILE A 37 -10.16 -23.11 -11.97
N SER A 38 -9.20 -23.76 -11.32
CA SER A 38 -9.46 -24.58 -10.13
C SER A 38 -9.68 -23.72 -8.88
N LYS A 39 -10.91 -23.68 -8.38
CA LYS A 39 -11.28 -23.00 -7.11
C LYS A 39 -10.46 -23.49 -5.92
N PHE A 40 -10.21 -24.80 -5.84
CA PHE A 40 -9.34 -25.38 -4.82
C PHE A 40 -7.92 -24.81 -4.91
N SER A 41 -7.32 -24.79 -6.11
CA SER A 41 -5.93 -24.33 -6.28
C SER A 41 -5.77 -22.85 -5.92
N THR A 42 -6.75 -22.01 -6.29
CA THR A 42 -6.80 -20.60 -5.91
C THR A 42 -6.87 -20.43 -4.39
N MET A 43 -7.84 -21.09 -3.74
CA MET A 43 -8.02 -20.97 -2.28
C MET A 43 -6.85 -21.57 -1.50
N TYR A 44 -6.28 -22.69 -1.94
CA TYR A 44 -5.12 -23.30 -1.31
C TYR A 44 -3.90 -22.38 -1.36
N THR A 45 -3.64 -21.78 -2.52
CA THR A 45 -2.55 -20.80 -2.69
C THR A 45 -2.77 -19.58 -1.81
N LEU A 46 -3.99 -19.04 -1.80
CA LEU A 46 -4.34 -17.87 -0.99
C LEU A 46 -4.16 -18.18 0.51
N ALA A 47 -4.63 -19.32 1.00
CA ALA A 47 -4.47 -19.72 2.40
C ALA A 47 -2.99 -19.85 2.79
N LYS A 48 -2.15 -20.40 1.90
CA LYS A 48 -0.71 -20.53 2.14
C LYS A 48 -0.03 -19.16 2.21
N GLN A 49 -0.30 -18.27 1.24
CA GLN A 49 0.32 -16.94 1.23
C GLN A 49 -0.23 -16.02 2.32
N ALA A 50 -1.53 -16.05 2.60
CA ALA A 50 -2.12 -15.27 3.69
C ALA A 50 -1.51 -15.62 5.06
N ARG A 51 -1.13 -16.88 5.28
CA ARG A 51 -0.41 -17.30 6.49
C ARG A 51 1.03 -16.79 6.54
N ASN A 52 1.72 -16.75 5.40
CA ASN A 52 3.09 -16.27 5.29
C ASN A 52 3.16 -14.74 5.50
N LEU A 53 2.16 -14.03 5.00
CA LEU A 53 2.00 -12.57 5.06
C LEU A 53 1.21 -12.09 6.29
N GLU A 54 1.01 -12.97 7.27
CA GLU A 54 0.32 -12.65 8.53
C GLU A 54 -1.11 -12.08 8.39
N ALA A 55 -1.76 -12.32 7.25
CA ALA A 55 -3.17 -12.11 7.01
C ALA A 55 -4.00 -13.25 7.62
N TYR A 56 -3.97 -13.39 8.95
CA TYR A 56 -4.51 -14.56 9.63
C TYR A 56 -6.04 -14.63 9.62
N LYS A 57 -6.75 -13.50 9.65
CA LYS A 57 -8.23 -13.48 9.57
C LYS A 57 -8.69 -13.91 8.17
N LEU A 58 -8.03 -13.44 7.10
CA LEU A 58 -8.24 -13.95 5.75
C LEU A 58 -7.91 -15.45 5.65
N ALA A 59 -6.76 -15.87 6.19
CA ALA A 59 -6.36 -17.28 6.15
C ALA A 59 -7.40 -18.21 6.79
N ARG A 60 -8.01 -17.82 7.91
CA ARG A 60 -9.13 -18.58 8.53
C ARG A 60 -10.31 -18.66 7.61
N TYR A 61 -10.76 -17.51 7.09
CA TYR A 61 -11.88 -17.45 6.15
C TYR A 61 -11.68 -18.40 4.97
N VAL A 62 -10.49 -18.39 4.37
CA VAL A 62 -10.19 -19.23 3.19
C VAL A 62 -10.08 -20.71 3.57
N LEU A 63 -9.49 -21.05 4.73
CA LEU A 63 -9.42 -22.44 5.21
C LEU A 63 -10.81 -23.02 5.51
N ASP A 64 -11.70 -22.23 6.09
CA ASP A 64 -13.10 -22.64 6.32
C ASP A 64 -13.83 -22.87 4.98
N LYS A 65 -13.58 -22.01 3.97
CA LYS A 65 -14.11 -22.22 2.61
C LYS A 65 -13.50 -23.45 1.93
N LEU A 66 -12.22 -23.74 2.13
CA LEU A 66 -11.56 -24.92 1.56
C LEU A 66 -12.21 -26.23 2.02
N GLN A 67 -12.69 -26.29 3.27
CA GLN A 67 -13.40 -27.47 3.81
C GLN A 67 -14.73 -27.74 3.10
N THR A 68 -15.31 -26.74 2.43
CA THR A 68 -16.53 -26.91 1.62
C THR A 68 -16.25 -27.48 0.23
N LEU A 69 -14.97 -27.59 -0.16
CA LEU A 69 -14.53 -28.10 -1.45
C LEU A 69 -13.99 -29.53 -1.32
N ARG A 70 -13.98 -30.27 -2.43
CA ARG A 70 -13.31 -31.57 -2.50
C ARG A 70 -11.80 -31.39 -2.50
N ILE A 71 -11.17 -31.67 -1.36
CA ILE A 71 -9.70 -31.61 -1.21
C ILE A 71 -9.07 -32.86 -1.84
N PRO A 72 -8.08 -32.74 -2.74
CA PRO A 72 -7.35 -33.90 -3.26
C PRO A 72 -6.54 -34.57 -2.13
N PRO A 73 -6.46 -35.92 -2.08
CA PRO A 73 -5.83 -36.65 -0.96
C PRO A 73 -4.40 -36.21 -0.64
N ARG A 74 -3.62 -35.84 -1.68
CA ARG A 74 -2.24 -35.34 -1.53
C ARG A 74 -2.13 -34.08 -0.67
N PHE A 75 -3.17 -33.24 -0.62
CA PHE A 75 -3.17 -31.98 0.12
C PHE A 75 -3.96 -32.03 1.42
N GLN A 76 -4.57 -33.18 1.73
CA GLN A 76 -5.50 -33.29 2.85
C GLN A 76 -4.79 -33.03 4.19
N GLU A 77 -3.68 -33.72 4.44
CA GLU A 77 -2.87 -33.53 5.65
C GLU A 77 -2.38 -32.08 5.79
N ASP A 78 -1.87 -31.49 4.70
CA ASP A 78 -1.39 -30.10 4.70
C ASP A 78 -2.50 -29.10 5.06
N VAL A 79 -3.69 -29.27 4.51
CA VAL A 79 -4.85 -28.40 4.78
C VAL A 79 -5.36 -28.60 6.21
N GLU A 80 -5.43 -29.83 6.71
CA GLU A 80 -5.84 -30.14 8.08
C GLU A 80 -4.85 -29.55 9.11
N LEU A 81 -3.55 -29.71 8.87
CA LEU A 81 -2.50 -29.09 9.69
C LEU A 81 -2.57 -27.57 9.64
N ALA A 82 -2.86 -26.97 8.47
CA ALA A 82 -3.06 -25.53 8.34
C ALA A 82 -4.26 -25.03 9.16
N ALA A 83 -5.40 -25.74 9.08
CA ALA A 83 -6.62 -25.44 9.80
C ALA A 83 -6.47 -25.57 11.32
N LEU A 84 -5.60 -26.48 11.79
CA LEU A 84 -5.25 -26.56 13.20
C LEU A 84 -4.32 -25.40 13.63
N LYS A 85 -3.24 -25.17 12.88
CA LYS A 85 -2.23 -24.13 13.19
C LYS A 85 -2.82 -22.73 13.25
N ILE A 86 -3.78 -22.41 12.37
CA ILE A 86 -4.36 -21.06 12.32
C ILE A 86 -5.18 -20.70 13.57
N ARG A 87 -5.65 -21.69 14.34
CA ARG A 87 -6.39 -21.46 15.59
C ARG A 87 -5.53 -20.84 16.68
N ALA A 88 -4.21 -21.06 16.65
CA ALA A 88 -3.27 -20.49 17.61
C ALA A 88 -2.79 -19.06 17.25
N LYS A 89 -3.16 -18.56 16.06
CA LYS A 89 -2.79 -17.22 15.59
C LYS A 89 -3.78 -16.16 16.11
N PRO A 90 -3.44 -14.86 16.07
CA PRO A 90 -4.38 -13.79 16.42
C PRO A 90 -5.45 -13.59 15.34
N PHE A 91 -6.61 -13.03 15.71
CA PHE A 91 -7.74 -12.77 14.79
C PHE A 91 -7.65 -11.36 14.18
N HIS A 92 -6.52 -11.05 13.55
CA HIS A 92 -6.35 -9.84 12.74
C HIS A 92 -5.57 -10.19 11.47
N ASP A 93 -5.60 -9.28 10.50
CA ASP A 93 -4.74 -9.31 9.32
C ASP A 93 -3.65 -8.25 9.47
N ASN A 94 -2.52 -8.42 8.78
CA ASN A 94 -1.55 -7.34 8.62
C ASN A 94 -2.16 -6.21 7.77
N GLU A 95 -2.10 -4.97 8.28
CA GLU A 95 -2.69 -3.79 7.66
C GLU A 95 -1.97 -3.38 6.37
N GLU A 96 -0.68 -3.73 6.23
CA GLU A 96 0.12 -3.44 5.04
C GLU A 96 -0.46 -4.06 3.75
N HIS A 97 -1.17 -5.18 3.88
CA HIS A 97 -1.78 -5.87 2.74
C HIS A 97 -3.21 -5.41 2.47
N GLN A 98 -3.77 -4.52 3.29
CA GLN A 98 -5.14 -4.06 3.12
C GLN A 98 -5.24 -3.08 1.94
N PRO A 99 -6.13 -3.34 0.97
CA PRO A 99 -6.28 -2.49 -0.20
C PRO A 99 -6.82 -1.08 0.12
N LEU A 100 -6.10 -0.05 -0.32
CA LEU A 100 -6.57 1.33 -0.30
C LEU A 100 -7.49 1.62 -1.49
N CYS A 101 -8.60 2.31 -1.26
CA CYS A 101 -9.43 2.86 -2.33
C CYS A 101 -8.93 4.25 -2.73
N TYR A 102 -8.42 4.40 -3.95
CA TYR A 102 -7.89 5.68 -4.45
C TYR A 102 -8.96 6.75 -4.70
N ARG A 103 -10.26 6.39 -4.70
CA ARG A 103 -11.36 7.35 -4.84
C ARG A 103 -11.77 8.02 -3.52
N CYS A 104 -11.82 7.26 -2.43
CA CYS A 104 -12.34 7.74 -1.14
C CYS A 104 -11.38 7.56 0.04
N SER A 105 -10.13 7.16 -0.25
CA SER A 105 -9.06 6.90 0.71
C SER A 105 -9.41 5.90 1.81
N THR A 106 -10.47 5.11 1.64
CA THR A 106 -10.87 4.09 2.61
C THR A 106 -9.97 2.88 2.46
N THR A 107 -9.39 2.41 3.57
CA THR A 107 -8.72 1.10 3.64
C THR A 107 -9.77 0.00 3.70
N ASN A 108 -9.70 -0.97 2.81
CA ASN A 108 -10.73 -2.00 2.65
C ASN A 108 -10.27 -3.33 3.25
N PRO A 109 -11.18 -4.12 3.83
CA PRO A 109 -10.85 -5.44 4.34
C PRO A 109 -10.39 -6.37 3.21
N LEU A 110 -9.56 -7.35 3.56
CA LEU A 110 -9.05 -8.34 2.61
C LEU A 110 -10.15 -9.23 2.01
N VAL A 111 -11.22 -9.46 2.77
CA VAL A 111 -12.41 -10.20 2.36
C VAL A 111 -13.54 -9.21 2.11
N ASN A 112 -14.04 -9.15 0.88
CA ASN A 112 -15.23 -8.39 0.52
C ASN A 112 -16.25 -9.31 -0.17
N ASN A 113 -17.46 -9.42 0.39
CA ASN A 113 -18.52 -10.23 -0.20
C ASN A 113 -19.07 -9.63 -1.51
N ASN A 114 -18.87 -8.33 -1.74
CA ASN A 114 -19.24 -7.66 -2.98
C ASN A 114 -18.14 -7.76 -4.04
N GLY A 115 -17.05 -8.48 -3.77
CA GLY A 115 -15.97 -8.73 -4.71
C GLY A 115 -14.93 -7.61 -4.80
N ASN A 116 -14.45 -7.37 -6.02
CA ASN A 116 -13.30 -6.51 -6.32
C ASN A 116 -13.69 -5.01 -6.40
N GLN A 117 -14.29 -4.49 -5.33
CA GLN A 117 -14.69 -3.10 -5.20
C GLN A 117 -14.49 -2.56 -3.78
N CYS A 118 -14.50 -1.25 -3.64
CA CYS A 118 -14.49 -0.58 -2.34
C CYS A 118 -15.78 -0.86 -1.56
N VAL A 119 -15.66 -1.12 -0.25
CA VAL A 119 -16.81 -1.34 0.65
C VAL A 119 -17.58 -0.07 0.97
N ASN A 120 -16.95 1.10 0.82
CA ASN A 120 -17.53 2.40 1.17
C ASN A 120 -18.20 3.06 -0.04
N CYS A 121 -17.43 3.37 -1.09
CA CYS A 121 -17.93 4.10 -2.26
C CYS A 121 -18.30 3.21 -3.46
N CYS A 122 -18.18 1.89 -3.34
CA CYS A 122 -18.42 0.91 -4.41
C CYS A 122 -17.56 1.11 -5.68
N HIS A 123 -16.52 1.94 -5.64
CA HIS A 123 -15.61 2.10 -6.75
C HIS A 123 -14.91 0.75 -7.06
N PRO A 124 -14.97 0.25 -8.30
CA PRO A 124 -14.29 -0.98 -8.68
C PRO A 124 -12.77 -0.79 -8.55
N PHE A 125 -12.07 -1.83 -8.09
CA PHE A 125 -10.62 -1.80 -8.05
C PHE A 125 -10.05 -2.13 -9.43
N VAL A 126 -9.15 -1.27 -9.90
CA VAL A 126 -8.38 -1.51 -11.13
C VAL A 126 -7.07 -2.17 -10.76
N TYR A 127 -6.78 -3.33 -11.34
CA TYR A 127 -5.61 -4.14 -11.00
C TYR A 127 -4.52 -4.08 -12.08
N SER A 128 -3.26 -4.10 -11.66
CA SER A 128 -2.13 -4.39 -12.54
C SER A 128 -2.12 -5.87 -12.90
N PHE A 129 -2.20 -6.25 -14.17
CA PHE A 129 -2.12 -7.66 -14.58
C PHE A 129 -0.69 -8.26 -14.50
N PHE A 130 0.28 -7.49 -14.00
CA PHE A 130 1.61 -7.98 -13.67
C PHE A 130 1.73 -8.37 -12.19
N SER A 131 1.47 -7.44 -11.26
CA SER A 131 1.61 -7.66 -9.81
C SER A 131 0.29 -7.97 -9.08
N PHE A 132 -0.85 -7.70 -9.72
CA PHE A 132 -2.19 -7.70 -9.13
C PHE A 132 -2.35 -6.75 -7.94
N GLU A 133 -1.53 -5.71 -7.89
CA GLU A 133 -1.76 -4.57 -7.00
C GLU A 133 -2.85 -3.67 -7.58
N ILE A 134 -3.53 -2.95 -6.69
CA ILE A 134 -4.54 -1.96 -7.07
C ILE A 134 -3.80 -0.73 -7.59
N LEU A 135 -4.16 -0.28 -8.79
CA LEU A 135 -3.56 0.87 -9.42
C LEU A 135 -4.15 2.16 -8.85
N PRO A 136 -3.33 3.22 -8.67
CA PRO A 136 -3.76 4.55 -8.24
C PRO A 136 -4.44 5.32 -9.38
N VAL A 137 -5.48 4.72 -9.97
CA VAL A 137 -6.24 5.30 -11.07
C VAL A 137 -7.68 5.47 -10.63
N VAL A 138 -8.25 6.62 -10.96
CA VAL A 138 -9.66 6.94 -10.73
C VAL A 138 -10.21 7.45 -12.05
N GLU A 139 -11.26 6.81 -12.54
CA GLU A 139 -12.01 7.32 -13.68
C GLU A 139 -12.74 8.60 -13.26
N PHE A 140 -12.58 9.65 -14.05
CA PHE A 140 -13.33 10.89 -13.91
C PHE A 140 -14.13 11.11 -15.20
N VAL A 141 -15.29 11.74 -15.05
CA VAL A 141 -16.17 12.09 -16.16
C VAL A 141 -16.10 13.61 -16.32
N LEU A 142 -15.89 14.08 -17.54
CA LEU A 142 -15.92 15.50 -17.85
C LEU A 142 -17.34 16.03 -17.70
N GLU A 143 -17.47 17.28 -17.23
CA GLU A 143 -18.76 17.96 -17.23
C GLU A 143 -19.22 18.25 -18.67
N GLU A 144 -20.54 18.31 -18.88
CA GLU A 144 -21.13 18.42 -20.24
C GLU A 144 -20.71 19.68 -21.00
N ASP A 145 -20.23 20.70 -20.29
CA ASP A 145 -19.76 21.98 -20.84
C ASP A 145 -18.26 22.00 -21.18
N ILE A 146 -17.50 20.96 -20.83
CA ILE A 146 -16.07 20.84 -21.11
C ILE A 146 -15.86 19.99 -22.37
N THR A 147 -15.37 20.59 -23.45
CA THR A 147 -14.98 19.84 -24.65
C THR A 147 -13.67 19.08 -24.44
N ASP A 148 -13.44 18.02 -25.22
CA ASP A 148 -12.21 17.23 -25.16
C ASP A 148 -10.95 18.09 -25.33
N GLU A 149 -10.99 19.07 -26.24
CA GLU A 149 -9.86 19.99 -26.45
C GLU A 149 -9.58 20.86 -25.23
N GLU A 150 -10.63 21.32 -24.55
CA GLU A 150 -10.51 22.13 -23.34
C GLU A 150 -10.04 21.29 -22.16
N ALA A 151 -10.55 20.07 -21.99
CA ALA A 151 -10.09 19.13 -20.97
C ALA A 151 -8.59 18.86 -21.09
N VAL A 152 -8.09 18.60 -22.30
CA VAL A 152 -6.64 18.38 -22.53
C VAL A 152 -5.83 19.63 -22.16
N ARG A 153 -6.32 20.84 -22.50
CA ARG A 153 -5.68 22.10 -22.10
C ARG A 153 -5.62 22.27 -20.58
N LEU A 154 -6.73 22.01 -19.88
CA LEU A 154 -6.82 22.10 -18.42
C LEU A 154 -5.88 21.11 -17.73
N ILE A 155 -5.77 19.88 -18.25
CA ILE A 155 -4.83 18.87 -17.74
C ILE A 155 -3.38 19.31 -17.96
N GLN A 156 -3.05 19.86 -19.13
CA GLN A 156 -1.69 20.32 -19.42
C GLN A 156 -1.30 21.55 -18.59
N GLN A 157 -2.24 22.47 -18.34
CA GLN A 157 -2.02 23.65 -17.52
C GLN A 157 -1.82 23.28 -16.04
N SER A 158 -2.60 22.32 -15.52
CA SER A 158 -2.48 21.82 -14.15
C SER A 158 -1.25 20.91 -13.95
N GLY A 159 -0.74 20.27 -15.01
CA GLY A 159 0.47 19.44 -14.98
C GLY A 159 1.78 20.21 -14.70
N LEU A 160 1.76 21.54 -14.66
CA LEU A 160 2.89 22.38 -14.24
C LEU A 160 2.83 22.75 -12.74
N GLY A 161 1.79 22.34 -12.02
CA GLY A 161 1.47 22.78 -10.65
C GLY A 161 1.97 21.85 -9.54
N GLY A 162 3.27 21.55 -9.50
CA GLY A 162 3.93 21.16 -8.26
C GLY A 162 4.18 22.40 -7.40
N GLY A 163 3.14 22.92 -6.76
CA GLY A 163 3.19 24.06 -5.83
C GLY A 163 2.98 25.41 -6.50
N THR A 164 1.84 26.04 -6.21
CA THR A 164 1.69 27.49 -5.97
C THR A 164 0.22 27.75 -5.65
N ASP A 165 -0.07 27.94 -4.37
CA ASP A 165 -1.21 28.78 -3.97
C ASP A 165 -0.91 30.18 -4.51
N GLN A 166 -1.42 30.49 -5.69
CA GLN A 166 -1.36 31.84 -6.24
C GLN A 166 -2.65 32.56 -5.84
N GLU A 167 -2.68 33.04 -4.59
CA GLU A 167 -3.49 34.19 -4.26
C GLU A 167 -2.93 35.41 -5.03
N ASP A 168 -3.81 36.11 -5.74
CA ASP A 168 -3.52 37.35 -6.43
C ASP A 168 -3.06 38.43 -5.42
N ILE A 169 -1.75 38.67 -5.33
CA ILE A 169 -1.18 39.81 -4.58
C ILE A 169 -0.72 40.89 -5.58
N PRO A 170 -1.14 42.16 -5.44
CA PRO A 170 -0.73 43.23 -6.35
C PRO A 170 0.77 43.52 -6.22
N LYS A 171 1.43 43.72 -7.37
CA LYS A 171 2.82 44.19 -7.45
C LYS A 171 2.98 45.53 -6.73
N VAL A 172 3.78 45.55 -5.67
CA VAL A 172 4.35 46.77 -5.08
C VAL A 172 5.86 46.69 -5.21
N GLU A 173 6.43 47.78 -5.71
CA GLU A 173 7.85 47.96 -6.04
C GLU A 173 8.73 48.01 -4.77
N ASP A 174 9.95 47.48 -4.93
CA ASP A 174 11.17 47.47 -4.11
C ASP A 174 11.18 48.17 -2.72
N GLU A 175 11.60 47.43 -1.68
CA GLU A 175 12.74 47.81 -0.82
C GLU A 175 13.11 46.75 0.25
N LYS A 176 14.43 46.43 0.31
CA LYS A 176 15.25 45.87 1.43
C LYS A 176 15.17 44.37 1.78
N GLU A 177 16.24 43.66 1.41
CA GLU A 177 16.62 42.33 1.91
C GLU A 177 16.79 42.28 3.44
N ASP A 178 15.96 41.50 4.12
CA ASP A 178 16.17 41.09 5.51
C ASP A 178 17.19 39.95 5.59
N LYS A 179 18.44 40.28 5.98
CA LYS A 179 19.58 39.36 6.16
C LYS A 179 19.48 38.45 7.41
N ARG A 180 18.28 37.98 7.76
CA ARG A 180 18.04 37.24 9.01
C ARG A 180 18.28 35.73 8.92
N TRP A 181 18.40 35.19 7.71
CA TRP A 181 18.62 33.77 7.47
C TRP A 181 20.01 33.54 6.89
N LYS A 182 20.87 32.83 7.62
CA LYS A 182 22.19 32.40 7.13
C LYS A 182 22.33 30.90 7.31
N GLN A 183 22.49 30.21 6.19
CA GLN A 183 22.84 28.80 6.13
C GLN A 183 24.36 28.70 5.97
N THR A 184 25.00 27.87 6.79
CA THR A 184 26.43 27.59 6.64
C THR A 184 26.62 26.09 6.51
N GLU A 185 27.34 25.67 5.47
CA GLU A 185 27.70 24.27 5.25
C GLU A 185 29.16 24.06 5.65
N SER A 186 29.41 23.09 6.51
CA SER A 186 30.77 22.68 6.89
C SER A 186 30.84 21.15 6.91
N GLY A 187 31.26 20.57 5.79
CA GLY A 187 31.29 19.12 5.58
C GLY A 187 29.90 18.48 5.40
N ASN A 188 29.73 17.24 5.87
CA ASN A 188 28.49 16.44 5.72
C ASN A 188 27.36 16.81 6.71
N ALA A 189 27.35 18.03 7.25
CA ALA A 189 26.30 18.50 8.14
C ALA A 189 25.84 19.93 7.76
N GLN A 190 24.52 20.13 7.77
CA GLN A 190 23.88 21.42 7.53
C GLN A 190 23.29 21.95 8.83
N ALA A 191 23.55 23.22 9.15
CA ALA A 191 23.01 23.90 10.33
C ALA A 191 22.37 25.24 9.95
N LEU A 192 21.22 25.54 10.57
CA LEU A 192 20.44 26.77 10.40
C LEU A 192 20.42 27.53 11.72
N THR A 193 20.83 28.80 11.69
CA THR A 193 20.86 29.68 12.87
C THR A 193 19.90 30.86 12.70
N LEU A 194 19.09 31.12 13.73
CA LEU A 194 18.18 32.26 13.84
C LEU A 194 18.72 33.19 14.94
N ASP A 195 19.18 34.39 14.60
CA ASP A 195 20.03 35.21 15.48
C ASP A 195 19.43 35.59 16.84
N GLY A 196 20.32 35.61 17.86
CA GLY A 196 20.17 36.46 19.04
C GLY A 196 21.12 36.20 20.22
N SER A 197 21.79 35.05 20.32
CA SER A 197 22.66 34.71 21.46
C SER A 197 24.10 34.42 21.02
N PRO A 198 25.12 34.92 21.73
CA PRO A 198 26.52 34.64 21.39
C PRO A 198 26.75 33.13 21.42
N SER A 199 27.51 32.63 20.44
CA SER A 199 27.94 31.24 20.37
C SER A 199 28.57 30.82 21.71
N PRO A 200 28.10 29.76 22.37
CA PRO A 200 28.75 29.25 23.56
C PRO A 200 30.17 28.80 23.18
N SER A 201 31.13 29.18 24.00
CA SER A 201 32.51 28.69 23.84
C SER A 201 32.52 27.17 24.05
N PRO A 202 33.51 26.42 23.51
CA PRO A 202 33.54 24.95 23.56
C PRO A 202 33.64 24.34 24.98
N GLY A 203 33.50 25.13 26.04
CA GLY A 203 33.56 24.69 27.44
C GLY A 203 32.26 24.84 28.24
N ASP A 204 31.18 25.38 27.65
CA ASP A 204 29.96 25.72 28.40
C ASP A 204 28.80 24.71 28.23
N ASP A 205 29.09 23.49 27.74
CA ASP A 205 28.08 22.43 27.66
C ASP A 205 28.04 21.60 28.98
N PRO A 206 26.97 21.70 29.79
CA PRO A 206 26.81 20.92 31.03
C PRO A 206 26.66 19.41 30.81
N PHE A 207 26.55 18.93 29.56
CA PHE A 207 26.52 17.50 29.24
C PHE A 207 27.90 16.90 28.89
N THR A 208 28.95 17.70 28.74
CA THR A 208 30.32 17.20 28.48
C THR A 208 31.17 17.04 29.73
N THR A 209 30.72 17.51 30.89
CA THR A 209 31.51 17.52 32.14
C THR A 209 31.73 16.12 32.74
N ASN A 210 31.08 15.07 32.22
CA ASN A 210 31.19 13.70 32.73
C ASN A 210 32.05 12.74 31.87
N LEU A 211 32.78 13.24 30.88
CA LEU A 211 33.64 12.42 30.01
C LEU A 211 35.14 12.51 30.34
N LEU A 212 35.54 13.29 31.35
CA LEU A 212 36.95 13.50 31.73
C LEU A 212 37.33 12.91 33.11
N SER A 213 36.49 12.07 33.73
CA SER A 213 36.83 11.43 35.02
C SER A 213 37.44 10.03 34.91
N PHE A 214 37.87 9.62 33.72
CA PHE A 214 38.63 8.39 33.53
C PHE A 214 39.84 8.69 32.65
N TYR A 215 40.88 9.27 33.24
CA TYR A 215 42.31 8.96 33.09
C TYR A 215 43.14 9.99 33.85
#